data_AF-A0A1I3HGY7-F1
#
_entry.id   AF-A0A1I3HGY7-F1
#
_cell.length_a   1.000
_cell.length_b   1.000
_cell.length_c   1.000
_cell.angle_alpha   90.00
_cell.angle_beta   90.00
_cell.angle_gamma   90.00
#
_symmetry.space_group_name_H-M   'P 1'
#
loop_
_entity.id
_entity.type
_entity.pdbx_description
1 polymer ?
#
loop_
_entity_poly.entity_id
_entity_poly.type
_entity_poly.pdbx_seq_one_letter_code
_entity_poly.pdbx_strand_id
1 'polypeptide(L)'
;MWQDLKARLGGLVLIALGLGLGWYFVLGPLQEARQGAPEVRYFLKIFAIVPLCLICGLGFVLFGERLKYADASRQNLTATGWFMFVLIAAVTAAGFWWFKEQFTALGYR
;
A
#
# COMPACT_ATOMS: atom_id res chain seq x y z
N MET A 1 8.32 -2.65 26.65
CA MET A 1 7.33 -3.71 26.38
C MET A 1 5.99 -3.15 25.89
N TRP A 2 5.34 -2.25 26.64
CA TRP A 2 4.06 -1.64 26.21
C TRP A 2 4.16 -0.79 24.93
N GLN A 3 5.23 -0.01 24.77
CA GLN A 3 5.45 0.80 23.55
C GLN A 3 5.67 -0.08 22.31
N ASP A 4 6.50 -1.12 22.43
CA ASP A 4 6.67 -2.12 21.38
C ASP A 4 5.35 -2.79 20.97
N LEU A 5 4.53 -3.22 21.95
CA LEU A 5 3.22 -3.80 21.67
C LEU A 5 2.30 -2.82 20.92
N LYS A 6 2.26 -1.55 21.33
CA LYS A 6 1.50 -0.50 20.63
C LYS A 6 1.98 -0.31 19.20
N ALA A 7 3.29 -0.31 18.96
CA ALA A 7 3.86 -0.18 17.61
C ALA A 7 3.41 -1.35 16.73
N ARG A 8 3.51 -2.58 17.22
CA ARG A 8 3.08 -3.78 16.48
C ARG A 8 1.57 -3.79 16.21
N LEU A 9 0.75 -3.41 17.19
CA LEU A 9 -0.70 -3.27 17.00
C LEU A 9 -1.04 -2.19 15.98
N GLY A 10 -0.35 -1.04 16.01
CA GLY A 10 -0.49 -0.02 14.99
C GLY A 10 -0.14 -0.55 13.60
N GLY A 11 0.91 -1.37 13.50
CA GLY A 11 1.27 -2.07 12.27
C GLY A 11 0.17 -3.01 11.76
N LEU A 12 -0.46 -3.79 12.66
CA LEU A 12 -1.59 -4.66 12.29
C LEU A 12 -2.79 -3.87 11.79
N VAL A 13 -3.11 -2.75 12.44
CA VAL A 13 -4.19 -1.85 12.00
C VAL A 13 -3.89 -1.29 10.61
N LEU A 14 -2.64 -0.86 10.36
CA LEU A 14 -2.22 -0.41 9.03
C LEU A 14 -2.37 -1.49 7.97
N ILE A 15 -1.98 -2.74 8.27
CA ILE A 15 -2.18 -3.87 7.36
C ILE A 15 -3.66 -4.08 7.07
N ALA A 16 -4.50 -4.13 8.10
CA ALA A 16 -5.94 -4.33 7.95
C ALA A 16 -6.57 -3.23 7.08
N LEU A 17 -6.17 -1.97 7.29
CA LEU A 17 -6.60 -0.83 6.47
C LEU A 17 -6.12 -0.99 5.02
N GLY A 18 -4.84 -1.33 4.79
CA GLY A 18 -4.30 -1.55 3.45
C GLY A 18 -5.04 -2.65 2.70
N LEU A 19 -5.34 -3.77 3.36
CA LEU A 19 -6.11 -4.87 2.78
C LEU A 19 -7.55 -4.47 2.49
N GLY A 20 -8.24 -3.79 3.42
CA GLY A 20 -9.61 -3.34 3.22
C GLY A 20 -9.72 -2.32 2.08
N LEU A 21 -8.81 -1.36 2.03
CA LEU A 21 -8.73 -0.36 0.96
C LEU A 21 -8.41 -1.01 -0.40
N GLY A 22 -7.44 -1.93 -0.44
CA GLY A 22 -7.09 -2.66 -1.66
C GLY A 22 -8.25 -3.51 -2.17
N TRP A 23 -8.92 -4.24 -1.27
CA TRP A 23 -10.10 -5.03 -1.61
C TRP A 23 -11.21 -4.17 -2.22
N TYR A 24 -11.57 -3.06 -1.57
CA TYR A 24 -12.68 -2.24 -2.03
C TYR A 24 -12.36 -1.41 -3.27
N PHE A 25 -11.26 -0.66 -3.25
CA PHE A 25 -10.96 0.36 -4.27
C PHE A 25 -10.09 -0.14 -5.43
N VAL A 26 -9.44 -1.31 -5.31
CA VAL A 26 -8.73 -1.94 -6.43
C VAL A 26 -9.56 -3.06 -7.03
N LEU A 27 -10.05 -4.00 -6.21
CA LEU A 27 -10.82 -5.14 -6.75
C LEU A 27 -12.25 -4.78 -7.12
N GLY A 28 -12.88 -3.83 -6.43
CA GLY A 28 -14.23 -3.34 -6.77
C GLY A 28 -14.34 -2.85 -8.22
N PRO A 29 -13.52 -1.87 -8.65
CA PRO A 29 -13.53 -1.40 -10.04
C PRO A 29 -13.21 -2.51 -11.06
N LEU A 30 -12.31 -3.45 -10.72
CA LEU A 30 -12.03 -4.60 -11.58
C LEU A 30 -13.25 -5.51 -11.75
N GLN A 31 -14.05 -5.71 -10.70
CA GLN A 31 -15.28 -6.49 -10.77
C GLN A 31 -16.33 -5.78 -11.61
N GLU A 32 -16.51 -4.46 -11.45
CA GLU A 32 -17.40 -3.65 -12.29
C GLU A 32 -17.02 -3.74 -13.78
N ALA A 33 -15.72 -3.61 -14.08
CA ALA A 33 -15.21 -3.76 -15.44
C ALA A 33 -15.49 -5.16 -16.02
N ARG A 34 -15.30 -6.22 -15.22
CA ARG A 34 -15.60 -7.60 -15.63
C ARG A 34 -17.08 -7.87 -15.85
N GLN A 35 -17.96 -7.10 -15.20
CA GLN A 35 -19.41 -7.16 -15.40
C GLN A 35 -19.87 -6.34 -16.62
N GLY A 36 -18.95 -5.68 -17.34
CA GLY A 36 -19.27 -4.90 -18.53
C GLY A 36 -19.88 -3.54 -18.23
N ALA A 37 -19.58 -2.95 -17.06
CA ALA A 37 -20.05 -1.61 -16.72
C ALA A 37 -19.62 -0.58 -17.80
N PRO A 38 -20.49 0.33 -18.25
CA PRO A 38 -20.17 1.24 -19.35
C PRO A 38 -19.07 2.25 -19.02
N GLU A 39 -18.95 2.65 -17.75
CA GLU A 39 -17.88 3.51 -17.22
C GLU A 39 -17.48 2.97 -15.86
N VAL A 40 -16.16 2.95 -15.58
CA VAL A 40 -15.62 2.48 -14.30
C VAL A 40 -14.72 3.56 -13.73
N ARG A 41 -14.99 3.96 -12.50
CA ARG A 41 -14.24 5.01 -11.79
C ARG A 41 -13.36 4.40 -10.73
N TYR A 42 -12.10 4.82 -10.70
CA TYR A 42 -11.14 4.37 -9.70
C TYR A 42 -10.26 5.51 -9.20
N PHE A 43 -9.72 5.35 -8.00
CA PHE A 43 -8.88 6.36 -7.35
C PHE A 43 -7.40 6.03 -7.50
N LEU A 44 -6.67 6.77 -8.34
CA LEU A 44 -5.23 6.57 -8.55
C LEU A 44 -4.39 6.58 -7.25
N LYS A 45 -4.79 7.39 -6.27
CA LYS A 45 -4.09 7.49 -4.97
C LYS A 45 -4.06 6.16 -4.21
N ILE A 46 -5.01 5.25 -4.48
CA ILE A 46 -5.09 3.98 -3.75
C ILE A 46 -3.88 3.08 -4.01
N PHE A 47 -3.31 3.15 -5.21
CA PHE A 47 -2.12 2.37 -5.60
C PHE A 47 -0.88 2.80 -4.82
N ALA A 48 -0.86 4.00 -4.24
CA ALA A 48 0.20 4.43 -3.33
C ALA A 48 -0.15 4.14 -1.87
N ILE A 49 -1.40 4.43 -1.46
CA ILE A 49 -1.86 4.26 -0.08
C ILE A 49 -1.81 2.80 0.36
N VAL A 50 -2.25 1.86 -0.48
CA VAL A 50 -2.30 0.44 -0.12
C VAL A 50 -0.89 -0.12 0.14
N PRO A 51 0.08 -0.01 -0.79
CA PRO A 51 1.44 -0.47 -0.53
C PRO A 51 2.10 0.24 0.66
N LEU A 52 1.87 1.54 0.83
CA LEU A 52 2.35 2.29 1.99
C LEU A 52 1.82 1.68 3.30
N CYS A 53 0.51 1.44 3.41
CA CYS A 53 -0.10 0.82 4.57
C CYS A 53 0.44 -0.59 4.83
N LEU A 54 0.55 -1.42 3.80
CA LEU A 54 1.00 -2.81 3.93
C LEU A 54 2.48 -2.91 4.31
N ILE A 55 3.37 -2.16 3.64
CA ILE A 55 4.82 -2.23 3.84
C ILE A 55 5.21 -1.57 5.17
N CYS A 56 4.67 -0.38 5.48
CA CYS A 56 4.91 0.25 6.77
C CYS A 56 4.29 -0.57 7.91
N GLY A 57 3.07 -1.07 7.71
CA GLY A 57 2.40 -1.94 8.68
C GLY A 57 3.22 -3.19 8.98
N LEU A 58 3.72 -3.88 7.94
CA LEU A 58 4.60 -5.04 8.09
C LEU A 58 5.90 -4.67 8.82
N GLY A 59 6.51 -3.53 8.48
CA GLY A 59 7.69 -3.03 9.18
C GLY A 59 7.45 -2.87 10.69
N PHE A 60 6.34 -2.25 11.08
CA PHE A 60 5.98 -2.09 12.50
C PHE A 60 5.63 -3.41 13.19
N VAL A 61 4.96 -4.34 12.50
CA VAL A 61 4.64 -5.66 13.07
C VAL A 61 5.92 -6.46 13.35
N LEU A 62 6.89 -6.43 12.44
CA LEU A 62 8.12 -7.22 12.55
C LEU A 62 9.11 -6.60 13.54
N PHE A 63 9.39 -5.31 13.38
CA PHE A 63 10.47 -4.62 14.09
C PHE A 63 10.00 -3.79 15.30
N GLY A 64 8.69 -3.54 15.44
CA GLY A 64 8.11 -2.83 16.58
C GLY A 64 8.71 -1.43 16.76
N GLU A 65 9.09 -1.07 17.99
CA GLU A 65 9.70 0.24 18.28
C GLU A 65 11.12 0.38 17.70
N ARG A 66 11.75 -0.74 17.31
CA ARG A 66 13.11 -0.76 16.76
C ARG A 66 13.16 -0.39 15.27
N LEU A 67 12.02 -0.17 14.64
CA LEU A 67 11.96 0.25 13.24
C LEU A 67 12.51 1.68 13.09
N LYS A 68 13.79 1.77 12.72
CA LYS A 68 14.45 3.04 12.44
C LYS A 68 14.25 3.42 10.97
N TYR A 69 13.16 4.10 10.64
CA TYR A 69 12.85 4.51 9.25
C TYR A 69 13.20 5.97 8.95
N ALA A 70 13.29 6.83 9.96
CA ALA A 70 13.64 8.25 9.81
C ALA A 70 14.72 8.65 10.82
N ASP A 71 15.63 9.52 10.38
CA ASP A 71 16.60 10.19 11.23
C ASP A 71 16.14 11.63 11.45
N ALA A 72 15.60 11.90 12.64
CA ALA A 72 15.11 13.22 13.04
C ALA A 72 16.23 14.28 13.09
N SER A 73 17.49 13.87 13.29
CA SER A 73 18.61 14.80 13.37
C SER A 73 19.04 15.35 12.01
N ARG A 74 18.81 14.56 10.94
CA ARG A 74 19.19 14.90 9.56
C ARG A 74 18.00 15.24 8.67
N GLN A 75 16.78 15.22 9.23
CA GLN A 75 15.52 15.37 8.48
C GLN A 75 15.46 14.47 7.23
N ASN A 76 16.02 13.26 7.32
CA ASN A 76 16.17 12.37 6.18
C ASN A 76 15.77 10.94 6.55
N LEU A 77 15.44 10.14 5.54
CA LEU A 77 15.19 8.72 5.71
C LEU A 77 16.50 8.00 6.04
N THR A 78 16.41 7.00 6.91
CA THR A 78 17.51 6.04 7.12
C THR A 78 17.65 5.15 5.89
N ALA A 79 18.72 4.33 5.83
CA ALA A 79 18.83 3.29 4.80
C ALA A 79 17.59 2.38 4.76
N THR A 80 17.04 2.03 5.94
CA THR A 80 15.78 1.28 6.05
C THR A 80 14.59 2.06 5.49
N GLY A 81 14.49 3.36 5.80
CA GLY A 81 13.43 4.21 5.27
C GLY A 81 13.48 4.35 3.75
N TRP A 82 14.68 4.52 3.19
CA TRP A 82 14.89 4.53 1.74
C TRP A 82 14.55 3.19 1.09
N PHE A 83 14.96 2.08 1.71
CA PHE A 83 14.61 0.75 1.24
C PHE A 83 13.08 0.55 1.22
N MET A 84 12.39 0.91 2.30
CA MET A 84 10.93 0.85 2.36
C MET A 84 10.29 1.75 1.30
N PHE A 85 10.79 2.96 1.11
CA PHE A 85 10.30 3.88 0.10
C PHE A 85 10.42 3.30 -1.32
N VAL A 86 11.59 2.75 -1.67
CA VAL A 86 11.81 2.10 -2.97
C VAL A 86 10.87 0.91 -3.14
N LEU A 87 10.68 0.11 -2.09
CA LEU A 87 9.76 -1.03 -2.12
C LEU A 87 8.31 -0.58 -2.35
N ILE A 88 7.88 0.48 -1.66
CA ILE A 88 6.55 1.08 -1.84
C ILE A 88 6.39 1.56 -3.28
N ALA A 89 7.35 2.34 -3.78
CA ALA A 89 7.31 2.86 -5.15
C ALA A 89 7.24 1.74 -6.20
N ALA A 90 8.03 0.68 -6.03
CA ALA A 90 8.03 -0.47 -6.92
C ALA A 90 6.69 -1.21 -6.91
N VAL A 91 6.12 -1.48 -5.73
CA VAL A 91 4.81 -2.16 -5.61
C VAL A 91 3.68 -1.26 -6.14
N THR A 92 3.74 0.04 -5.91
CA THR A 92 2.78 1.00 -6.49
C THR A 92 2.81 0.98 -8.02
N ALA A 93 4.00 1.05 -8.61
CA ALA A 93 4.15 1.03 -10.06
C ALA A 93 3.68 -0.30 -10.66
N ALA A 94 4.12 -1.42 -10.09
CA ALA A 94 3.70 -2.76 -10.52
C ALA A 94 2.19 -2.97 -10.40
N GLY A 95 1.60 -2.57 -9.26
CA GLY A 95 0.16 -2.67 -9.02
C GLY A 95 -0.65 -1.82 -10.00
N PHE A 96 -0.18 -0.62 -10.33
CA PHE A 96 -0.83 0.24 -11.31
C PHE A 96 -0.74 -0.32 -12.74
N TRP A 97 0.44 -0.81 -13.16
CA TRP A 97 0.58 -1.43 -14.48
C TRP A 97 -0.28 -2.68 -14.63
N TRP A 98 -0.24 -3.56 -13.64
CA TRP A 98 -1.09 -4.75 -13.62
C TRP A 98 -2.57 -4.36 -13.72
N PHE A 99 -3.03 -3.38 -12.93
CA PHE A 99 -4.41 -2.92 -12.97
C PHE A 99 -4.79 -2.38 -14.35
N LYS A 100 -3.93 -1.55 -14.96
CA LYS A 100 -4.16 -1.03 -16.31
C LYS A 100 -4.25 -2.16 -17.35
N GLU A 101 -3.36 -3.15 -17.29
CA GLU A 101 -3.39 -4.32 -18.19
C GLU A 101 -4.72 -5.07 -18.10
N GLN A 102 -5.26 -5.25 -16.88
CA GLN A 102 -6.57 -5.88 -16.70
C GLN A 102 -7.69 -5.07 -17.37
N PHE A 103 -7.68 -3.75 -17.23
CA PHE A 103 -8.69 -2.89 -17.87
C PHE A 103 -8.57 -2.89 -19.39
N THR A 104 -7.34 -2.83 -19.92
CA THR A 104 -7.09 -2.93 -21.37
C THR A 104 -7.54 -4.28 -21.93
N ALA A 105 -7.30 -5.38 -21.21
CA ALA A 105 -7.77 -6.70 -21.62
C ALA A 105 -9.30 -6.82 -21.65
N LEU A 106 -10.00 -6.01 -20.84
CA LEU A 106 -11.46 -5.92 -20.80
C LEU A 106 -12.04 -4.90 -21.80
N GLY A 107 -11.20 -4.25 -22.62
CA GLY A 107 -11.63 -3.29 -23.64
C GLY A 107 -11.77 -1.84 -23.14
N TYR A 108 -11.38 -1.56 -21.89
CA TYR A 108 -11.37 -0.21 -21.32
C TYR A 108 -10.07 0.52 -21.64
N ARG A 109 -10.12 1.85 -21.80
CA ARG A 109 -8.99 2.71 -22.13
C ARG A 109 -8.74 3.77 -21.05
#